data_AF-A0A509A387-F1
#
_entry.id   AF-A0A509A387-F1
#
_cell.length_a   1.000
_cell.length_b   1.000
_cell.length_c   1.000
_cell.angle_alpha   90.00
_cell.angle_beta   90.00
_cell.angle_gamma   90.00
#
_symmetry.space_group_name_H-M   'P 1'
#
loop_
_entity.id
_entity.type
_entity.pdbx_description
1 polymer ?
#
loop_
_entity_poly.entity_id
_entity_poly.type
_entity_poly.pdbx_seq_one_letter_code
_entity_poly.pdbx_strand_id
1 'polypeptide(L)'
;MTYPRSRAPHDLRAAEIYDLFYNRMFLDPLVHGVWPPELLALLEQHQVTWETSEEDLAVIREHTVDELGINLYYPHRVKAPSRAWHPHTPFHPAWYYEPFELPGRRMNASRGWEIYPQIIFDMAMRIKNDYRNIPWFVAESGMGVENEGQFRNREGVIDDSYRIRFISEHLWHTLRAREAGANCQGYMLWAFTDNVSPMNAFKNRYGLIEIDLQNHRARRPKASAHWFRQLGERRELVLDIDDEYR
;
A
#
# COMPACT_ATOMS: atom_id res chain seq x y z
N MET A 1 -3.74 2.13 -5.78
CA MET A 1 -5.20 2.32 -5.94
C MET A 1 -5.59 3.62 -5.27
N THR A 2 -6.48 4.39 -5.91
CA THR A 2 -6.98 5.65 -5.38
C THR A 2 -8.51 5.61 -5.36
N TYR A 3 -9.11 5.97 -4.24
CA TYR A 3 -10.55 5.92 -4.04
C TYR A 3 -11.15 7.33 -4.03
N PRO A 4 -12.13 7.62 -4.90
CA PRO A 4 -12.85 8.88 -4.86
C PRO A 4 -13.81 8.93 -3.67
N ARG A 5 -14.06 10.12 -3.13
CA ARG A 5 -15.05 10.35 -2.07
C ARG A 5 -16.45 9.88 -2.48
N SER A 6 -16.81 10.09 -3.74
CA SER A 6 -18.13 9.76 -4.28
C SER A 6 -18.07 9.41 -5.77
N ARG A 7 -19.21 9.03 -6.35
CA ARG A 7 -19.37 8.81 -7.80
C ARG A 7 -19.64 10.08 -8.59
N ALA A 8 -19.60 11.26 -7.95
CA ALA A 8 -19.78 12.52 -8.65
C ALA A 8 -18.62 12.74 -9.64
N PRO A 9 -18.88 13.24 -10.87
CA PRO A 9 -17.84 13.37 -11.90
C PRO A 9 -16.59 14.12 -11.46
N HIS A 10 -16.73 15.16 -10.62
CA HIS A 10 -15.59 15.93 -10.12
C HIS A 10 -14.72 15.13 -9.12
N ASP A 11 -15.31 14.28 -8.29
CA ASP A 11 -14.57 13.42 -7.36
C ASP A 11 -13.87 12.28 -8.11
N LEU A 12 -14.52 11.71 -9.13
CA LEU A 12 -13.92 10.73 -10.03
C LEU A 12 -12.71 11.32 -10.76
N ARG A 13 -12.84 12.53 -11.32
CA ARG A 13 -11.75 13.22 -11.99
C ARG A 13 -10.58 13.52 -11.05
N ALA A 14 -10.86 13.90 -9.81
CA ALA A 14 -9.81 14.11 -8.80
C ALA A 14 -9.02 12.83 -8.52
N ALA A 15 -9.71 11.69 -8.38
CA ALA A 15 -9.08 10.39 -8.18
C ALA A 15 -8.28 9.93 -9.40
N GLU A 16 -8.79 10.15 -10.61
CA GLU A 16 -8.09 9.85 -11.87
C GLU A 16 -6.77 10.65 -11.99
N ILE A 17 -6.81 11.95 -11.73
CA ILE A 17 -5.60 12.79 -11.81
C ILE A 17 -4.58 12.40 -10.73
N TYR A 18 -5.04 12.14 -9.50
CA TYR A 18 -4.14 11.60 -8.47
C TYR A 18 -3.49 10.30 -8.94
N ASP A 19 -4.28 9.39 -9.52
CA ASP A 19 -3.78 8.12 -10.02
C ASP A 19 -2.73 8.27 -11.13
N LEU A 20 -2.91 9.24 -12.03
CA LEU A 20 -1.92 9.59 -13.06
C LEU A 20 -0.57 9.98 -12.44
N PHE A 21 -0.56 10.91 -11.49
CA PHE A 21 0.68 11.44 -10.90
C PHE A 21 1.37 10.48 -9.92
N TYR A 22 0.63 9.65 -9.20
CA TYR A 22 1.19 8.85 -8.10
C TYR A 22 1.33 7.35 -8.40
N ASN A 23 0.51 6.79 -9.30
CA ASN A 23 0.55 5.37 -9.63
C ASN A 23 1.01 5.15 -11.07
N ARG A 24 0.26 5.68 -12.04
CA ARG A 24 0.47 5.41 -13.48
C ARG A 24 1.73 6.03 -14.05
N MET A 25 2.21 7.13 -13.46
CA MET A 25 3.51 7.72 -13.81
C MET A 25 4.67 6.70 -13.71
N PHE A 26 4.55 5.72 -12.83
CA PHE A 26 5.54 4.65 -12.67
C PHE A 26 5.06 3.33 -13.27
N LEU A 27 3.82 2.94 -12.97
CA LEU A 27 3.33 1.62 -13.32
C LEU A 27 3.18 1.43 -14.84
N ASP A 28 2.73 2.46 -15.56
CA ASP A 28 2.51 2.37 -17.00
C ASP A 28 3.83 2.25 -17.77
N PRO A 29 4.89 3.06 -17.56
CA PRO A 29 6.17 2.82 -18.23
C PRO A 29 6.85 1.52 -17.80
N LEU A 30 6.72 1.08 -16.55
CA LEU A 30 7.31 -0.20 -16.10
C LEU A 30 6.71 -1.40 -16.82
N VAL A 31 5.40 -1.39 -17.09
CA VAL A 31 4.70 -2.54 -17.68
C VAL A 31 4.46 -2.34 -19.18
N HIS A 32 3.95 -1.20 -19.59
CA HIS A 32 3.57 -0.92 -20.98
C HIS A 32 4.66 -0.21 -21.76
N GLY A 33 5.73 0.26 -21.11
CA GLY A 33 6.83 0.95 -21.77
C GLY A 33 6.52 2.39 -22.17
N VAL A 34 5.37 2.93 -21.77
CA VAL A 34 4.92 4.28 -22.14
C VAL A 34 4.21 4.97 -20.99
N TRP A 35 4.36 6.29 -20.90
CA TRP A 35 3.55 7.11 -19.99
C TRP A 35 2.13 7.34 -20.53
N PRO A 36 1.15 7.58 -19.64
CA PRO A 36 -0.20 7.96 -20.05
C PRO A 36 -0.19 9.28 -20.85
N PRO A 37 -0.82 9.36 -22.04
CA PRO A 37 -0.97 10.61 -22.76
C PRO A 37 -1.65 11.71 -21.93
N GLU A 38 -2.59 11.34 -21.06
CA GLU A 38 -3.30 12.26 -20.17
C GLU A 38 -2.37 12.88 -19.12
N LEU A 39 -1.36 12.12 -18.65
CA LEU A 39 -0.35 12.64 -17.74
C LEU A 39 0.55 13.64 -18.49
N LEU A 40 1.02 13.30 -19.69
CA LEU A 40 1.87 14.18 -20.49
C LEU A 40 1.17 15.50 -20.83
N ALA A 41 -0.11 15.46 -21.19
CA ALA A 41 -0.91 16.66 -21.44
C ALA A 41 -1.05 17.56 -20.19
N LEU A 42 -1.19 16.96 -18.99
CA LEU A 42 -1.22 17.72 -17.73
C LEU A 42 0.14 18.38 -17.43
N LEU A 43 1.24 17.69 -17.70
CA LEU A 43 2.59 18.24 -17.50
C LEU A 43 2.88 19.39 -18.45
N GLU A 44 2.49 19.26 -19.73
CA GLU A 44 2.61 20.31 -20.73
C GLU A 44 1.74 21.53 -20.36
N GLN A 45 0.49 21.29 -19.96
CA GLN A 45 -0.42 22.36 -19.51
C GLN A 45 0.19 23.22 -18.40
N HIS A 46 0.92 22.60 -17.47
CA HIS A 46 1.54 23.28 -16.33
C HIS A 46 3.02 23.63 -16.55
N GLN A 47 3.56 23.40 -17.74
CA GLN A 47 4.95 23.68 -18.11
C GLN A 47 5.97 23.02 -17.14
N VAL A 48 5.65 21.79 -16.70
CA VAL A 48 6.49 20.96 -15.81
C VAL A 48 6.90 19.66 -16.48
N THR A 49 7.05 19.70 -17.80
CA THR A 49 7.59 18.57 -18.59
C THR A 49 9.06 18.34 -18.25
N TRP A 50 9.53 17.13 -18.49
CA TRP A 50 10.95 16.77 -18.44
C TRP A 50 11.51 16.59 -19.85
N GLU A 51 12.82 16.74 -19.99
CA GLU A 51 13.51 16.46 -21.24
C GLU A 51 13.63 14.93 -21.42
N THR A 52 13.24 14.45 -22.61
CA THR A 52 13.39 13.05 -23.03
C THR A 52 13.82 13.04 -24.49
N SER A 53 14.76 12.17 -24.84
CA SER A 53 15.11 11.89 -26.23
C SER A 53 14.33 10.68 -26.76
N GLU A 54 14.26 10.52 -28.08
CA GLU A 54 13.68 9.31 -28.69
C GLU A 54 14.45 8.04 -28.31
N GLU A 55 15.76 8.16 -28.04
CA GLU A 55 16.59 7.07 -27.55
C GLU A 55 16.17 6.65 -26.14
N ASP A 56 15.93 7.60 -25.22
CA ASP A 56 15.43 7.30 -23.88
C ASP A 56 14.06 6.61 -23.93
N LEU A 57 13.16 7.11 -24.80
CA LEU A 57 11.84 6.52 -24.98
C LEU A 57 11.93 5.11 -25.58
N ALA A 58 12.87 4.85 -26.48
CA ALA A 58 13.11 3.51 -27.02
C ALA A 58 13.57 2.54 -25.93
N VAL A 59 14.51 2.96 -25.08
CA VAL A 59 14.98 2.17 -23.93
C VAL A 59 13.82 1.79 -23.01
N ILE A 60 12.95 2.75 -22.66
CA ILE A 60 11.81 2.48 -21.77
C ILE A 60 10.81 1.51 -22.42
N ARG A 61 10.54 1.64 -23.72
CA ARG A 61 9.62 0.76 -24.45
C ARG A 61 10.14 -0.67 -24.57
N GLU A 62 11.44 -0.84 -24.77
CA GLU A 62 12.07 -2.14 -25.01
C GLU A 62 12.39 -2.90 -23.71
N HIS A 63 12.50 -2.20 -22.58
CA HIS A 63 12.95 -2.77 -21.31
C HIS A 63 11.91 -2.67 -20.18
N THR A 64 10.72 -3.24 -20.40
CA THR A 64 9.69 -3.39 -19.36
C THR A 64 10.05 -4.49 -18.35
N VAL A 65 9.49 -4.43 -17.14
CA VAL A 65 9.79 -5.41 -16.08
C VAL A 65 9.13 -6.77 -16.30
N ASP A 66 9.72 -7.82 -15.73
CA ASP A 66 9.18 -9.19 -15.76
C ASP A 66 8.13 -9.46 -14.66
N GLU A 67 8.27 -8.79 -13.51
CA GLU A 67 7.40 -8.93 -12.36
C GLU A 67 7.25 -7.62 -11.57
N LEU A 68 6.18 -7.53 -10.78
CA LEU A 68 5.91 -6.37 -9.92
C LEU A 68 5.87 -6.73 -8.44
N GLY A 69 6.68 -6.03 -7.64
CA GLY A 69 6.51 -5.95 -6.19
C GLY A 69 5.66 -4.74 -5.82
N ILE A 70 4.52 -4.94 -5.14
CA ILE A 70 3.62 -3.84 -4.77
C ILE A 70 3.55 -3.67 -3.25
N ASN A 71 3.78 -2.44 -2.79
CA ASN A 71 3.67 -2.06 -1.38
C ASN A 71 2.24 -1.57 -1.08
N LEU A 72 1.53 -2.23 -0.16
CA LEU A 72 0.12 -2.01 0.14
C LEU A 72 -0.11 -1.91 1.65
N TYR A 73 -0.18 -0.69 2.17
CA TYR A 73 -0.33 -0.41 3.60
C TYR A 73 -1.69 0.17 3.99
N TYR A 74 -2.17 1.17 3.24
CA TYR A 74 -3.40 1.90 3.53
C TYR A 74 -3.96 2.52 2.23
N PRO A 75 -5.28 2.79 2.17
CA PRO A 75 -5.89 3.39 0.98
C PRO A 75 -5.63 4.89 0.89
N HIS A 76 -5.45 5.37 -0.33
CA HIS A 76 -5.50 6.80 -0.62
C HIS A 76 -6.91 7.18 -1.06
N ARG A 77 -7.54 8.11 -0.32
CA ARG A 77 -8.87 8.63 -0.60
C ARG A 77 -8.80 10.11 -0.92
N VAL A 78 -9.46 10.54 -2.01
CA VAL A 78 -9.44 11.94 -2.46
C VAL A 78 -10.82 12.41 -2.90
N LYS A 79 -10.98 13.74 -2.97
CA LYS A 79 -12.17 14.43 -3.48
C LYS A 79 -11.74 15.60 -4.37
N ALA A 80 -12.68 16.19 -5.08
CA ALA A 80 -12.44 17.45 -5.76
C ALA A 80 -12.04 18.58 -4.77
N PRO A 81 -11.19 19.54 -5.18
CA PRO A 81 -10.83 20.68 -4.36
C PRO A 81 -12.06 21.48 -3.92
N SER A 82 -12.07 21.86 -2.65
CA SER A 82 -13.10 22.73 -2.07
C SER A 82 -12.72 24.21 -2.13
N ARG A 83 -11.49 24.51 -2.53
CA ARG A 83 -10.92 25.86 -2.63
C ARG A 83 -10.12 25.98 -3.92
N ALA A 84 -10.05 27.19 -4.45
CA ALA A 84 -9.19 27.49 -5.59
C ALA A 84 -7.71 27.41 -5.20
N TRP A 85 -6.87 26.96 -6.12
CA TRP A 85 -5.43 27.02 -5.96
C TRP A 85 -4.96 28.49 -5.92
N HIS A 86 -4.03 28.80 -5.04
CA HIS A 86 -3.55 30.17 -4.91
C HIS A 86 -2.65 30.53 -6.11
N PRO A 87 -2.89 31.66 -6.81
CA PRO A 87 -2.20 31.97 -8.08
C PRO A 87 -0.67 32.06 -8.00
N HIS A 88 -0.13 32.40 -6.82
CA HIS A 88 1.32 32.51 -6.60
C HIS A 88 1.96 31.22 -6.04
N THR A 89 1.17 30.17 -5.81
CA THR A 89 1.70 28.89 -5.36
C THR A 89 2.17 28.09 -6.58
N PRO A 90 3.44 27.62 -6.61
CA PRO A 90 3.93 26.76 -7.68
C PRO A 90 3.01 25.58 -7.94
N PHE A 91 2.99 25.09 -9.17
CA PHE A 91 2.19 23.92 -9.51
C PHE A 91 2.56 22.73 -8.64
N HIS A 92 1.54 22.01 -8.20
CA HIS A 92 1.64 20.71 -7.55
C HIS A 92 0.40 19.90 -7.92
N PRO A 93 0.48 18.56 -8.08
CA PRO A 93 -0.68 17.72 -8.44
C PRO A 93 -1.94 17.93 -7.58
N ALA A 94 -1.75 18.32 -6.32
CA ALA A 94 -2.83 18.72 -5.39
C ALA A 94 -3.68 19.92 -5.88
N TRP A 95 -3.32 20.56 -6.98
CA TRP A 95 -4.21 21.46 -7.73
C TRP A 95 -5.56 20.81 -8.02
N TYR A 96 -5.57 19.51 -8.28
CA TYR A 96 -6.74 18.78 -8.80
C TYR A 96 -7.49 17.95 -7.77
N TYR A 97 -6.98 17.84 -6.55
CA TYR A 97 -7.60 17.00 -5.52
C TYR A 97 -7.32 17.51 -4.11
N GLU A 98 -8.18 17.12 -3.18
CA GLU A 98 -7.94 17.21 -1.74
C GLU A 98 -8.01 15.82 -1.11
N PRO A 99 -7.20 15.53 -0.07
CA PRO A 99 -7.39 14.33 0.73
C PRO A 99 -8.81 14.24 1.29
N PHE A 100 -9.35 13.04 1.32
CA PHE A 100 -10.67 12.77 1.90
C PHE A 100 -10.56 11.74 3.02
N GLU A 101 -11.13 12.09 4.16
CA GLU A 101 -11.21 11.23 5.33
C GLU A 101 -12.60 10.59 5.40
N LEU A 102 -12.69 9.29 5.10
CA LEU A 102 -13.96 8.57 5.16
C LEU A 102 -14.47 8.49 6.62
N PRO A 103 -15.69 8.99 6.93
CA PRO A 103 -16.27 8.85 8.26
C PRO A 103 -16.49 7.38 8.61
N GLY A 104 -16.19 7.00 9.85
CA GLY A 104 -16.36 5.61 10.33
C GLY A 104 -15.30 4.62 9.85
N ARG A 105 -14.28 5.06 9.10
CA ARG A 105 -13.19 4.18 8.66
C ARG A 105 -12.43 3.57 9.84
N ARG A 106 -11.98 2.32 9.70
CA ARG A 106 -11.09 1.67 10.65
C ARG A 106 -9.72 2.35 10.62
N MET A 107 -9.16 2.66 11.78
CA MET A 107 -7.90 3.41 11.89
C MET A 107 -6.88 2.69 12.77
N ASN A 108 -5.63 2.67 12.31
CA ASN A 108 -4.49 2.46 13.18
C ASN A 108 -4.17 3.76 13.91
N ALA A 109 -4.64 3.90 15.15
CA ALA A 109 -4.44 5.09 15.97
C ALA A 109 -2.95 5.40 16.26
N SER A 110 -2.09 4.38 16.30
CA SER A 110 -0.65 4.57 16.49
C SER A 110 0.04 5.22 15.29
N ARG A 111 -0.54 5.13 14.08
CA ARG A 111 0.11 5.63 12.86
C ARG A 111 -0.68 6.73 12.16
N GLY A 112 -1.98 6.83 12.41
CA GLY A 112 -2.90 7.69 11.66
C GLY A 112 -3.21 7.15 10.27
N TRP A 113 -3.10 5.84 10.07
CA TRP A 113 -3.38 5.19 8.78
C TRP A 113 -4.70 4.43 8.82
N GLU A 114 -5.48 4.55 7.75
CA GLU A 114 -6.69 3.77 7.56
C GLU A 114 -6.34 2.28 7.34
N ILE A 115 -7.12 1.40 7.96
CA ILE A 115 -7.01 -0.05 7.78
C ILE A 115 -8.12 -0.46 6.80
N TYR A 116 -7.73 -0.80 5.57
CA TYR A 116 -8.67 -1.23 4.53
C TYR A 116 -8.08 -2.39 3.71
N PRO A 117 -8.21 -3.64 4.21
CA PRO A 117 -7.58 -4.83 3.62
C PRO A 117 -7.99 -5.09 2.16
N GLN A 118 -9.19 -4.66 1.77
CA GLN A 118 -9.72 -4.80 0.42
C GLN A 118 -8.86 -4.11 -0.66
N ILE A 119 -8.00 -3.16 -0.29
CA ILE A 119 -7.06 -2.53 -1.24
C ILE A 119 -6.20 -3.54 -1.99
N ILE A 120 -5.86 -4.68 -1.38
CA ILE A 120 -5.11 -5.74 -2.04
C ILE A 120 -5.92 -6.36 -3.17
N PHE A 121 -7.19 -6.67 -2.92
CA PHE A 121 -8.06 -7.25 -3.94
C PHE A 121 -8.29 -6.28 -5.09
N ASP A 122 -8.55 -5.01 -4.78
CA ASP A 122 -8.80 -3.98 -5.79
C ASP A 122 -7.56 -3.74 -6.67
N MET A 123 -6.37 -3.68 -6.05
CA MET A 123 -5.11 -3.57 -6.80
C MET A 123 -4.84 -4.81 -7.64
N ALA A 124 -5.11 -6.00 -7.11
CA ALA A 124 -4.95 -7.24 -7.85
C ALA A 124 -5.84 -7.30 -9.10
N MET A 125 -7.09 -6.87 -8.99
CA MET A 125 -8.00 -6.82 -10.14
C MET A 125 -7.53 -5.80 -11.18
N ARG A 126 -6.99 -4.66 -10.73
CA ARG A 126 -6.35 -3.69 -11.63
C ARG A 126 -5.15 -4.30 -12.37
N ILE A 127 -4.23 -4.96 -11.67
CA ILE A 127 -3.06 -5.61 -12.31
C ILE A 127 -3.51 -6.66 -13.32
N LYS A 128 -4.53 -7.45 -12.95
CA LYS A 128 -5.12 -8.46 -13.82
C LYS A 128 -5.71 -7.87 -15.10
N ASN A 129 -6.52 -6.82 -14.99
CA ASN A 129 -7.30 -6.31 -16.11
C ASN A 129 -6.53 -5.30 -16.97
N ASP A 130 -5.67 -4.49 -16.35
CA ASP A 130 -5.07 -3.31 -17.01
C ASP A 130 -3.56 -3.48 -17.25
N TYR A 131 -2.91 -4.47 -16.62
CA TYR A 131 -1.46 -4.68 -16.67
C TYR A 131 -1.08 -6.10 -17.09
N ARG A 132 -1.84 -6.65 -18.05
CA ARG A 132 -1.60 -7.95 -18.70
C ARG A 132 -1.57 -9.14 -17.72
N ASN A 133 -2.10 -8.97 -16.50
CA ASN A 133 -1.98 -9.93 -15.42
C ASN A 133 -0.52 -10.39 -15.20
N ILE A 134 0.42 -9.45 -15.35
CA ILE A 134 1.85 -9.68 -15.13
C ILE A 134 2.08 -10.35 -13.77
N PRO A 135 3.05 -11.28 -13.63
CA PRO A 135 3.42 -11.82 -12.33
C PRO A 135 3.69 -10.70 -11.33
N TRP A 136 3.10 -10.82 -10.14
CA TRP A 136 3.28 -9.82 -9.11
C TRP A 136 3.18 -10.45 -7.72
N PHE A 137 3.62 -9.72 -6.71
CA PHE A 137 3.47 -10.12 -5.31
C PHE A 137 3.28 -8.89 -4.42
N VAL A 138 2.68 -9.09 -3.25
CA VAL A 138 2.68 -8.06 -2.21
C VAL A 138 4.10 -7.98 -1.66
N ALA A 139 4.84 -6.92 -1.98
CA ALA A 139 6.23 -6.75 -1.56
C ALA A 139 6.32 -6.21 -0.13
N GLU A 140 5.36 -5.38 0.26
CA GLU A 140 5.23 -4.90 1.63
C GLU A 140 3.77 -4.74 2.03
N SER A 141 3.44 -5.26 3.21
CA SER A 141 2.19 -4.98 3.93
C SER A 141 2.46 -5.20 5.42
N GLY A 142 1.98 -4.30 6.28
CA GLY A 142 2.24 -4.42 7.72
C GLY A 142 1.63 -3.33 8.57
N MET A 143 1.56 -3.59 9.88
CA MET A 143 1.01 -2.67 10.87
C MET A 143 2.06 -2.25 11.89
N GLY A 144 2.34 -0.94 11.92
CA GLY A 144 3.21 -0.31 12.89
C GLY A 144 2.44 0.11 14.14
N VAL A 145 2.86 -0.34 15.33
CA VAL A 145 2.25 0.03 16.62
C VAL A 145 3.30 0.61 17.57
N GLU A 146 2.91 1.65 18.31
CA GLU A 146 3.78 2.29 19.31
C GLU A 146 3.67 1.60 20.68
N ASN A 147 4.70 1.73 21.50
CA ASN A 147 4.70 1.28 22.90
C ASN A 147 4.26 -0.19 23.09
N GLU A 148 4.72 -1.10 22.22
CA GLU A 148 4.30 -2.50 22.25
C GLU A 148 4.64 -3.23 23.56
N GLY A 149 5.58 -2.70 24.36
CA GLY A 149 5.90 -3.24 25.68
C GLY A 149 4.70 -3.30 26.63
N GLN A 150 3.65 -2.50 26.41
CA GLN A 150 2.40 -2.57 27.18
C GLN A 150 1.62 -3.88 26.96
N PHE A 151 1.86 -4.58 25.84
CA PHE A 151 1.21 -5.86 25.50
C PHE A 151 2.07 -7.06 25.91
N ARG A 152 3.13 -6.87 26.70
CA ARG A 152 3.99 -7.96 27.13
C ARG A 152 3.29 -8.80 28.20
N ASN A 153 3.22 -10.10 27.97
CA ASN A 153 2.69 -11.06 28.94
C ASN A 153 3.72 -11.42 30.02
N ARG A 154 3.35 -12.32 30.95
CA ARG A 154 4.20 -12.72 32.09
C ARG A 154 5.45 -13.49 31.66
N GLU A 155 5.39 -14.13 30.50
CA GLU A 155 6.48 -14.91 29.88
C GLU A 155 7.46 -13.99 29.10
N GLY A 156 7.18 -12.70 29.04
CA GLY A 156 8.03 -11.71 28.38
C GLY A 156 7.81 -11.62 26.87
N VAL A 157 6.74 -12.21 26.33
CA VAL A 157 6.37 -12.15 24.90
C VAL A 157 5.38 -11.00 24.68
N ILE A 158 5.59 -10.21 23.63
CA ILE A 158 4.60 -9.22 23.20
C ILE A 158 3.44 -9.96 22.51
N ASP A 159 2.24 -9.83 23.09
CA ASP A 159 1.00 -10.27 22.47
C ASP A 159 0.52 -9.21 21.45
N ASP A 160 0.94 -9.38 20.21
CA ASP A 160 0.56 -8.53 19.09
C ASP A 160 -0.56 -9.13 18.23
N SER A 161 -1.62 -9.61 18.88
CA SER A 161 -2.84 -10.09 18.22
C SER A 161 -3.44 -9.09 17.20
N TYR A 162 -3.28 -7.78 17.40
CA TYR A 162 -3.64 -6.75 16.42
C TYR A 162 -2.89 -6.90 15.09
N ARG A 163 -1.61 -7.30 15.14
CA ARG A 163 -0.77 -7.53 13.96
C ARG A 163 -1.19 -8.82 13.27
N ILE A 164 -1.47 -9.88 14.03
CA ILE A 164 -2.03 -11.12 13.48
C ILE A 164 -3.32 -10.83 12.71
N ARG A 165 -4.26 -10.09 13.32
CA ARG A 165 -5.52 -9.70 12.68
C ARG A 165 -5.30 -8.87 11.42
N PHE A 166 -4.41 -7.88 11.47
CA PHE A 166 -4.09 -7.08 10.28
C PHE A 166 -3.57 -7.97 9.13
N ILE A 167 -2.57 -8.82 9.42
CA ILE A 167 -1.95 -9.67 8.40
C ILE A 167 -2.95 -10.69 7.85
N SER A 168 -3.77 -11.32 8.71
CA SER A 168 -4.74 -12.32 8.28
C SER A 168 -5.81 -11.73 7.35
N GLU A 169 -6.36 -10.55 7.66
CA GLU A 169 -7.33 -9.87 6.81
C GLU A 169 -6.73 -9.51 5.43
N HIS A 170 -5.50 -9.00 5.39
CA HIS A 170 -4.81 -8.63 4.13
C HIS A 170 -4.44 -9.86 3.30
N LEU A 171 -3.95 -10.92 3.95
CA LEU A 171 -3.64 -12.18 3.29
C LEU A 171 -4.90 -12.84 2.74
N TRP A 172 -6.02 -12.76 3.45
CA TRP A 172 -7.30 -13.27 2.95
C TRP A 172 -7.72 -12.59 1.64
N HIS A 173 -7.61 -11.26 1.54
CA HIS A 173 -7.86 -10.57 0.25
C HIS A 173 -6.86 -10.94 -0.85
N THR A 174 -5.61 -11.25 -0.48
CA THR A 174 -4.61 -11.78 -1.42
C THR A 174 -5.04 -13.13 -1.99
N LEU A 175 -5.49 -14.04 -1.13
CA LEU A 175 -5.97 -15.37 -1.51
C LEU A 175 -7.23 -15.27 -2.39
N ARG A 176 -8.19 -14.43 -2.01
CA ARG A 176 -9.38 -14.15 -2.83
C ARG A 176 -9.04 -13.61 -4.21
N ALA A 177 -8.07 -12.71 -4.29
CA ALA A 177 -7.64 -12.18 -5.59
C ALA A 177 -7.03 -13.27 -6.47
N ARG A 178 -6.24 -14.17 -5.88
CA ARG A 178 -5.67 -15.33 -6.57
C ARG A 178 -6.77 -16.31 -7.04
N GLU A 179 -7.77 -16.58 -6.21
CA GLU A 179 -8.96 -17.36 -6.59
C GLU A 179 -9.75 -16.70 -7.72
N ALA A 180 -9.81 -15.37 -7.74
CA ALA A 180 -10.39 -14.58 -8.83
C ALA A 180 -9.49 -14.49 -10.08
N GLY A 181 -8.36 -15.21 -10.12
CA GLY A 181 -7.48 -15.34 -11.29
C GLY A 181 -6.40 -14.27 -11.43
N ALA A 182 -6.12 -13.48 -10.38
CA ALA A 182 -4.95 -12.60 -10.37
C ALA A 182 -3.66 -13.41 -10.25
N ASN A 183 -2.63 -13.03 -11.00
CA ASN A 183 -1.32 -13.70 -11.06
C ASN A 183 -0.41 -13.35 -9.87
N CYS A 184 -0.95 -13.43 -8.65
CA CYS A 184 -0.23 -13.13 -7.42
C CYS A 184 0.62 -14.34 -6.98
N GLN A 185 1.93 -14.13 -6.89
CA GLN A 185 2.94 -15.16 -6.62
C GLN A 185 3.37 -15.22 -5.16
N GLY A 186 3.09 -14.19 -4.36
CA GLY A 186 3.55 -14.15 -2.98
C GLY A 186 3.03 -13.01 -2.13
N TYR A 187 3.34 -13.11 -0.84
CA TYR A 187 3.04 -12.09 0.17
C TYR A 187 4.25 -11.91 1.09
N MET A 188 4.84 -10.73 1.05
CA MET A 188 5.97 -10.32 1.88
C MET A 188 5.51 -9.32 2.92
N LEU A 189 5.70 -9.69 4.18
CA LEU A 189 5.37 -8.88 5.33
C LEU A 189 6.42 -7.79 5.54
N TRP A 190 5.96 -6.58 5.83
CA TRP A 190 6.76 -5.58 6.52
C TRP A 190 6.47 -5.60 8.04
N ALA A 191 7.34 -6.11 8.90
CA ALA A 191 8.69 -6.60 8.61
C ALA A 191 9.02 -7.86 9.42
N PHE A 192 10.13 -8.51 9.07
CA PHE A 192 10.63 -9.66 9.84
C PHE A 192 11.05 -9.28 11.26
N THR A 193 11.92 -8.27 11.41
CA THR A 193 12.29 -7.70 12.71
C THR A 193 11.80 -6.27 12.84
N ASP A 194 11.73 -5.77 14.07
CA ASP A 194 11.69 -4.33 14.27
C ASP A 194 12.91 -3.70 13.58
N ASN A 195 12.71 -2.56 12.94
CA ASN A 195 13.74 -1.87 12.18
C ASN A 195 13.61 -0.35 12.33
N VAL A 196 14.60 0.37 11.79
CA VAL A 196 14.59 1.83 11.76
C VAL A 196 13.62 2.27 10.66
N SER A 197 12.46 2.82 11.04
CA SER A 197 11.55 3.49 10.11
C SER A 197 12.10 4.90 9.82
N PRO A 198 12.31 5.31 8.55
CA PRO A 198 13.12 6.49 8.22
C PRO A 198 12.81 7.76 9.04
N MET A 199 11.55 8.20 9.03
CA MET A 199 11.12 9.41 9.76
C MET A 199 10.69 9.14 11.21
N ASN A 200 10.55 7.88 11.62
CA ASN A 200 9.95 7.50 12.91
C ASN A 200 10.92 6.74 13.83
N ALA A 201 12.13 6.45 13.37
CA ALA A 201 13.09 5.54 14.00
C ALA A 201 12.38 4.26 14.50
N PHE A 202 12.43 4.01 15.81
CA PHE A 202 11.81 2.86 16.47
C PHE A 202 10.50 3.22 17.21
N LYS A 203 9.87 4.36 16.88
CA LYS A 203 8.59 4.78 17.49
C LYS A 203 7.49 3.75 17.23
N ASN A 204 7.26 3.42 15.96
CA ASN A 204 6.36 2.36 15.54
C ASN A 204 7.15 1.08 15.27
N ARG A 205 6.68 -0.04 15.81
CA ARG A 205 7.25 -1.38 15.64
C ARG A 205 6.43 -2.16 14.63
N TYR A 206 7.10 -2.81 13.67
CA TYR A 206 6.47 -3.56 12.57
C TYR A 206 6.84 -5.05 12.60
N GLY A 207 7.89 -5.42 13.35
CA GLY A 207 8.51 -6.72 13.27
C GLY A 207 7.66 -7.84 13.84
N LEU A 208 7.81 -9.05 13.28
CA LEU A 208 7.49 -10.30 13.98
C LEU A 208 8.46 -10.55 15.14
N ILE A 209 9.71 -10.09 15.00
CA ILE A 209 10.75 -10.20 16.03
C ILE A 209 10.97 -8.82 16.66
N GLU A 210 10.75 -8.75 17.97
CA GLU A 210 11.09 -7.59 18.77
C GLU A 210 12.61 -7.37 18.79
N ILE A 211 13.03 -6.10 18.72
CA ILE A 211 14.40 -5.68 19.11
C ILE A 211 14.33 -4.83 20.38
N ASP A 212 14.86 -5.37 21.48
CA ASP A 212 14.93 -4.72 22.78
C ASP A 212 16.08 -3.70 22.83
N LEU A 213 15.75 -2.42 22.65
CA LEU A 213 16.74 -1.36 22.65
C LEU A 213 17.39 -1.12 24.03
N GLN A 214 16.76 -1.58 25.11
CA GLN A 214 17.24 -1.37 26.49
C GLN A 214 18.08 -2.54 26.99
N ASN A 215 17.96 -3.72 26.38
CA ASN A 215 18.70 -4.91 26.78
C ASN A 215 19.58 -5.43 25.63
N HIS A 216 20.70 -4.74 25.36
CA HIS A 216 21.72 -5.16 24.39
C HIS A 216 21.18 -5.56 23.00
N ARG A 217 20.05 -5.01 22.56
CA ARG A 217 19.39 -5.36 21.28
C ARG A 217 19.02 -6.85 21.21
N ALA A 218 18.67 -7.44 22.35
CA ALA A 218 18.14 -8.80 22.42
C ALA A 218 16.92 -8.94 21.51
N ARG A 219 16.81 -10.11 20.87
CA ARG A 219 15.77 -10.42 19.90
C ARG A 219 14.79 -11.42 20.49
N ARG A 220 13.50 -11.11 20.45
CA ARG A 220 12.44 -11.98 21.00
C ARG A 220 11.32 -12.14 19.98
N PRO A 221 10.91 -13.37 19.63
CA PRO A 221 9.72 -13.58 18.84
C PRO A 221 8.48 -13.00 19.55
N LYS A 222 7.64 -12.27 18.81
CA LYS A 222 6.31 -11.85 19.26
C LYS A 222 5.30 -12.97 18.99
N ALA A 223 4.06 -12.83 19.48
CA ALA A 223 3.00 -13.80 19.21
C ALA A 223 2.79 -14.02 17.69
N SER A 224 2.85 -12.94 16.91
CA SER A 224 2.74 -12.95 15.46
C SER A 224 3.83 -13.78 14.76
N ALA A 225 5.05 -13.87 15.30
CA ALA A 225 6.10 -14.72 14.73
C ALA A 225 5.73 -16.20 14.77
N HIS A 226 5.19 -16.65 15.91
CA HIS A 226 4.73 -18.03 16.07
C HIS A 226 3.53 -18.33 15.16
N TRP A 227 2.58 -17.39 15.08
CA TRP A 227 1.44 -17.51 14.17
C TRP A 227 1.87 -17.58 12.70
N PHE A 228 2.75 -16.68 12.25
CA PHE A 228 3.21 -16.63 10.86
C PHE A 228 3.99 -17.88 10.46
N ARG A 229 4.76 -18.46 11.40
CA ARG A 229 5.40 -19.76 11.22
C ARG A 229 4.38 -20.88 11.02
N GLN A 230 3.37 -20.98 11.89
CA GLN A 230 2.33 -22.01 11.79
C GLN A 230 1.53 -21.88 10.49
N LEU A 231 1.20 -20.66 10.08
CA LEU A 231 0.57 -20.36 8.80
C LEU A 231 1.38 -20.93 7.63
N GLY A 232 2.70 -20.72 7.60
CA GLY A 232 3.58 -21.25 6.57
C GLY A 232 3.70 -22.77 6.60
N GLU A 233 3.81 -23.37 7.79
CA GLU A 233 3.91 -24.84 7.97
C GLU A 233 2.61 -25.56 7.58
N ARG A 234 1.45 -25.02 7.95
CA ARG A 234 0.13 -25.62 7.68
C ARG A 234 -0.41 -25.25 6.30
N ARG A 235 0.03 -24.12 5.74
CA ARG A 235 -0.53 -23.51 4.52
C ARG A 235 -2.04 -23.30 4.60
N GLU A 236 -2.53 -23.00 5.79
CA GLU A 236 -3.94 -22.83 6.11
C GLU A 236 -4.13 -21.52 6.86
N LEU A 237 -5.06 -20.69 6.38
CA LEU A 237 -5.43 -19.44 7.01
C LEU A 237 -6.82 -19.58 7.63
N VAL A 238 -6.89 -19.48 8.97
CA VAL A 238 -8.15 -19.45 9.72
C VAL A 238 -8.35 -18.04 10.27
N LEU A 239 -9.51 -17.45 10.00
CA LEU A 239 -9.88 -16.14 10.51
C LEU A 239 -11.40 -16.04 10.69
N ASP A 240 -11.81 -15.25 11.68
CA ASP A 240 -13.18 -14.81 11.83
C ASP A 240 -13.39 -13.59 10.92
N ILE A 241 -14.29 -13.73 9.96
CA ILE A 241 -14.60 -12.70 8.99
C ILE A 241 -15.91 -12.05 9.42
N ASP A 242 -15.93 -10.72 9.43
CA ASP A 242 -17.16 -9.95 9.65
C ASP A 242 -18.18 -10.29 8.54
N ASP A 243 -19.46 -10.41 8.89
CA ASP A 243 -20.48 -10.89 7.94
C ASP A 243 -20.59 -9.98 6.69
N GLU A 244 -20.15 -8.72 6.77
CA GLU A 244 -20.08 -7.77 5.65
C GLU A 244 -19.20 -8.24 4.47
N TYR A 245 -18.31 -9.22 4.67
CA TYR A 245 -17.40 -9.75 3.65
C TYR A 245 -17.80 -11.11 3.07
N ARG A 246 -18.86 -11.75 3.61
CA ARG A 246 -19.46 -12.99 3.06
C ARG A 246 -20.37 -12.70 1.87
#